data_AF-A0A090RSU5-F1
#
_entry.id   AF-A0A090RSU5-F1
#
_cell.length_a   1.000
_cell.length_b   1.000
_cell.length_c   1.000
_cell.angle_alpha   90.00
_cell.angle_beta   90.00
_cell.angle_gamma   90.00
#
_symmetry.space_group_name_H-M   'P 1'
#
loop_
_entity.id
_entity.type
_entity.pdbx_description
1 polymer ?
#
loop_
_entity_poly.entity_id
_entity_poly.type
_entity_poly.pdbx_seq_one_letter_code
_entity_poly.pdbx_strand_id
1 'polypeptide(L)' 'MDQLDMVSMGMGWAIVPKFQALDMLDSGDLVEFKIEGGKNINWSAELIYGADKAMNPFWRGSLKIRLP' A
#
# COMPACT_ATOMS: atom_id res chain seq x y z
N MET A 1 16.10 1.76 -9.33
CA MET A 1 16.42 1.22 -8.00
C MET A 1 15.31 1.68 -7.10
N ASP A 2 14.50 0.75 -6.62
CA ASP A 2 13.33 1.03 -5.78
C ASP A 2 13.76 1.34 -4.33
N GLN A 3 12.91 2.02 -3.56
CA GLN A 3 13.16 2.27 -2.14
C GLN A 3 13.26 0.96 -1.35
N LEU A 4 12.44 -0.04 -1.69
CA LEU A 4 12.47 -1.35 -1.03
C LEU A 4 13.76 -2.12 -1.34
N ASP A 5 14.29 -2.02 -2.56
CA ASP A 5 15.59 -2.60 -2.93
C ASP A 5 16.73 -2.06 -2.06
N MET A 6 16.70 -0.76 -1.75
CA MET A 6 17.71 -0.16 -0.88
C MET A 6 17.57 -0.65 0.56
N VAL A 7 16.35 -0.77 1.07
CA VAL A 7 16.11 -1.24 2.44
C VAL A 7 16.52 -2.71 2.59
N SER A 8 16.25 -3.59 1.62
CA SER A 8 16.68 -4.99 1.68
C SER A 8 18.20 -5.14 1.61
N MET A 9 18.90 -4.20 0.96
CA MET A 9 20.37 -4.09 1.00
C MET A 9 20.91 -3.52 2.32
N GLY A 10 20.05 -3.28 3.33
CA GLY A 10 20.43 -2.74 4.64
C GLY A 10 20.62 -1.23 4.67
N MET A 11 20.17 -0.50 3.64
CA MET A 11 20.31 0.94 3.58
C MET A 11 19.13 1.65 4.26
N GLY A 12 19.20 1.77 5.58
CA GLY A 12 18.25 2.56 6.37
C GLY A 12 16.87 1.91 6.48
N TRP A 13 15.83 2.74 6.46
CA TRP A 13 14.42 2.32 6.59
C TRP A 13 13.53 3.26 5.78
N ALA A 14 12.32 2.80 5.46
CA ALA A 14 11.35 3.56 4.68
C ALA A 14 9.95 3.46 5.28
N ILE A 15 9.10 4.45 4.99
CA ILE A 15 7.66 4.42 5.28
C ILE A 15 6.93 4.30 3.96
N VAL A 16 6.35 3.14 3.69
CA VAL A 16 5.65 2.83 2.43
C VAL A 16 4.25 2.28 2.71
N PRO A 17 3.32 2.38 1.75
CA PRO A 17 2.06 1.65 1.84
C PRO A 17 2.30 0.15 1.99
N LYS A 18 1.66 -0.49 2.97
CA LYS A 18 1.89 -1.91 3.30
C LYS A 18 1.79 -2.85 2.10
N PHE A 19 0.87 -2.60 1.17
CA PHE A 19 0.67 -3.45 -0.01
C PHE A 19 1.90 -3.54 -0.93
N GLN A 20 2.82 -2.57 -0.89
CA GLN A 20 4.05 -2.60 -1.69
C GLN A 20 5.10 -3.55 -1.12
N ALA A 21 5.06 -3.83 0.18
CA ALA A 21 6.06 -4.63 0.87
C ALA A 21 5.57 -6.02 1.28
N LEU A 22 4.32 -6.39 0.98
CA LEU A 22 3.69 -7.64 1.44
C LEU A 22 4.55 -8.87 1.13
N ASP A 23 4.96 -9.04 -0.12
CA ASP A 23 5.73 -10.22 -0.54
C ASP A 23 7.09 -10.33 0.20
N MET A 24 7.73 -9.20 0.50
CA MET A 24 9.02 -9.13 1.20
C MET A 24 8.89 -9.26 2.71
N LEU A 25 7.74 -8.84 3.28
CA LEU A 25 7.40 -9.08 4.67
C LEU A 25 7.04 -10.56 4.89
N ASP A 26 6.28 -11.16 3.97
CA ASP A 26 5.87 -12.57 4.04
C ASP A 26 7.06 -13.52 3.86
N SER A 27 8.05 -13.15 3.02
CA SER A 27 9.29 -13.91 2.87
C SER A 27 10.27 -13.75 4.03
N GLY A 28 10.09 -12.70 4.86
CA GLY A 28 11.00 -12.33 5.93
C GLY A 28 12.25 -11.57 5.48
N ASP A 29 12.30 -11.13 4.22
CA ASP A 29 13.39 -10.29 3.70
C ASP A 29 13.38 -8.88 4.33
N LEU A 30 12.18 -8.40 4.68
CA LEU A 30 11.98 -7.15 5.41
C LEU A 30 11.20 -7.41 6.71
N VAL A 31 11.34 -6.47 7.65
CA VAL A 31 10.59 -6.46 8.91
C VAL A 31 9.83 -5.16 9.09
N GLU A 32 8.60 -5.24 9.59
CA GLU A 32 7.84 -4.05 10.01
C GLU A 32 8.16 -3.67 11.46
N PHE A 33 8.18 -2.37 11.74
CA PHE A 33 8.32 -1.84 13.10
C PHE A 33 7.45 -0.61 13.30
N LYS A 34 7.26 -0.23 14.56
CA LYS A 34 6.55 0.99 14.97
C LYS A 34 7.45 1.84 15.84
N ILE A 35 7.41 3.16 15.62
CA ILE A 35 8.12 4.13 16.45
C ILE A 35 7.16 4.60 17.55
N GLU A 36 7.54 4.40 18.82
CA GLU A 36 6.75 4.85 19.96
C GLU A 36 6.62 6.38 19.95
N GLY A 37 5.40 6.89 20.16
CA GLY A 37 5.09 8.32 20.03
C GLY A 37 5.05 8.83 18.58
N GLY A 38 5.26 7.96 17.59
CA GLY A 38 5.13 8.29 16.17
C GLY A 38 3.69 8.65 15.80
N LYS A 39 3.52 9.61 14.87
CA LYS A 39 2.21 9.91 14.29
C LYS A 39 1.78 8.80 13.34
N ASN A 40 0.49 8.51 13.33
CA ASN A 40 -0.08 7.54 12.41
C ASN A 40 -0.09 8.12 10.98
N ILE A 41 0.40 7.35 10.01
CA ILE A 41 0.43 7.73 8.59
C ILE A 41 -0.59 6.86 7.87
N ASN A 42 -1.60 7.50 7.28
CA ASN A 42 -2.64 6.81 6.53
C ASN A 42 -2.48 7.11 5.05
N TRP A 43 -2.60 6.08 4.21
CA TRP A 43 -2.64 6.22 2.76
C TRP A 43 -4.07 6.04 2.26
N SER A 44 -4.48 6.90 1.34
CA SER A 44 -5.72 6.75 0.58
C SER A 44 -5.39 6.47 -0.88
N ALA A 45 -6.20 5.63 -1.50
CA ALA A 45 -6.20 5.42 -2.94
C ALA A 45 -7.64 5.64 -3.43
N GLU A 46 -7.79 6.40 -4.49
CA GLU A 46 -9.09 6.74 -5.06
C GLU A 46 -9.22 6.17 -6.47
N LEU A 47 -10.42 5.64 -6.76
CA LEU A 47 -10.75 5.18 -8.10
C LEU A 47 -11.34 6.36 -8.88
N ILE A 48 -10.59 6.87 -9.85
CA ILE A 48 -11.01 7.99 -10.71
C ILE A 48 -11.42 7.45 -12.08
N TYR A 49 -12.64 7.78 -12.52
CA TYR A 49 -13.16 7.44 -13.85
C TYR A 49 -13.98 8.60 -14.41
N GLY A 50 -14.17 8.60 -15.74
CA GLY A 50 -14.98 9.62 -16.43
C GLY A 50 -16.42 9.64 -15.93
N ALA A 51 -17.01 10.83 -15.78
CA ALA A 51 -18.37 11.00 -15.24
C ALA A 51 -19.43 10.22 -16.03
N ASP A 52 -19.21 10.05 -17.34
CA ASP A 52 -20.01 9.23 -18.26
C ASP A 52 -20.03 7.74 -17.87
N LYS A 53 -19.00 7.26 -17.18
CA LYS A 53 -18.85 5.85 -16.75
C LYS A 53 -19.39 5.59 -15.35
N ALA A 54 -19.69 6.63 -14.57
CA ALA A 54 -20.20 6.53 -13.19
C ALA A 54 -21.53 5.78 -13.04
N MET A 55 -22.31 5.73 -14.11
CA MET A 55 -23.62 5.08 -14.14
C MET A 55 -23.56 3.60 -14.53
N ASN A 56 -22.41 3.06 -14.96
CA ASN A 56 -22.34 1.65 -15.36
C ASN A 56 -22.36 0.75 -14.11
N PRO A 57 -23.37 -0.14 -13.96
CA PRO A 57 -23.51 -1.04 -12.82
C PRO A 57 -22.30 -1.97 -12.62
N PHE A 58 -21.54 -2.25 -13.68
CA PHE A 58 -20.31 -3.02 -13.62
C PHE A 58 -19.29 -2.38 -12.67
N TRP A 59 -19.07 -1.06 -12.76
CA TRP A 59 -18.13 -0.34 -11.92
C TRP A 59 -18.59 -0.25 -10.45
N ARG A 60 -19.91 -0.21 -10.22
CA ARG A 60 -20.49 -0.26 -8.87
C ARG A 60 -20.34 -1.63 -8.22
N GLY A 61 -20.45 -2.71 -9.00
CA GLY A 61 -20.31 -4.09 -8.52
C GLY A 61 -18.86 -4.55 -8.32
N SER A 62 -17.92 -3.98 -9.08
CA SER A 62 -16.48 -4.28 -8.98
C SER A 62 -15.79 -3.61 -7.79
N LEU A 63 -16.43 -2.62 -7.15
CA LEU A 63 -15.92 -1.96 -5.94
C LEU A 63 -16.22 -2.82 -4.69
N LYS A 64 -15.71 -4.05 -4.66
CA LYS A 64 -15.62 -4.84 -3.44
C LYS A 64 -14.21 -4.70 -2.89
N ILE A 65 -13.97 -3.64 -2.13
CA ILE A 65 -12.72 -3.50 -1.39
C ILE A 65 -12.75 -4.57 -0.29
N ARG A 66 -11.95 -5.63 -0.45
CA ARG A 66 -11.66 -6.55 0.64
C ARG A 66 -10.67 -5.82 1.54
N LEU A 67 -11.19 -5.17 2.57
CA LEU A 67 -10.34 -4.70 3.67
C LEU A 67 -9.79 -5.96 4.37
N PRO A 68 -8.47 -6.04 4.63
CA PRO A 68 -7.91 -7.08 5.49
C PRO A 68 -8.48 -6.99 6.91
#